data_AF-A0A8S4G032-F1
#
_entry.id   AF-A0A8S4G032-F1
#
_cell.length_a   1.000
_cell.length_b   1.000
_cell.length_c   1.000
_cell.angle_alpha   90.00
_cell.angle_beta   90.00
_cell.angle_gamma   90.00
#
_symmetry.space_group_name_H-M   'P 1'
#
loop_
_entity.id
_entity.type
_entity.pdbx_description
1 polymer ?
#
loop_
_entity_poly.entity_id
_entity_poly.type
_entity_poly.pdbx_seq_one_letter_code
_entity_poly.pdbx_strand_id
1 'polypeptide(L)'
;MSSLTWVIFQVVLLSHAGIVSAGAREGVSLQLDNNILILDEAHGLTAALESAHSAPVTDNQLTAVNMFLKFYINKYRARLSSRNLLCLNQLSFVVGKLCGIMKSKSDAKKEEDTTIFTVEDFVIKAEIDHMNLRPLIEFCKATRLAQKLHGFSMRYNQQMLEDEAKKVEVKKKSSLEAFLKNISKKKVEEEVTVQPVVEEKPVAQAPTSAGTALYAVLELLRMLSSRCSRGRVSLRRALLRYELLDATAHFTDVVTRCRSVSYTVHYNLQSVARAAILKLRPAGRMGPPGLYQWPACHER
;
A
#
# COMPACT_ATOMS: atom_id res chain seq x y z
N MET A 1 -38.48 -39.89 16.52
CA MET A 1 -37.26 -39.75 15.68
C MET A 1 -36.75 -38.32 15.79
N SER A 2 -35.93 -38.05 16.80
CA SER A 2 -35.27 -36.76 17.03
C SER A 2 -34.15 -36.60 16.01
N SER A 3 -34.34 -35.72 15.04
CA SER A 3 -33.31 -35.30 14.10
C SER A 3 -32.18 -34.63 14.88
N LEU A 4 -31.05 -35.32 15.07
CA LEU A 4 -29.81 -34.74 15.57
C LEU A 4 -29.30 -33.71 14.56
N THR A 5 -29.66 -32.44 14.76
CA THR A 5 -29.02 -31.31 14.08
C THR A 5 -27.63 -31.13 14.68
N TRP A 6 -26.61 -31.61 13.98
CA TRP A 6 -25.23 -31.33 14.32
C TRP A 6 -24.95 -29.83 14.12
N VAL A 7 -24.53 -29.16 15.18
CA VAL A 7 -24.06 -27.77 15.11
C VAL A 7 -22.60 -27.83 14.65
N ILE A 8 -22.34 -27.40 13.43
CA ILE A 8 -20.97 -27.22 12.95
C ILE A 8 -20.47 -25.90 13.50
N PHE A 9 -19.38 -25.98 14.25
CA PHE A 9 -18.74 -24.81 14.82
C PHE A 9 -17.40 -24.56 14.10
N GLN A 10 -17.17 -23.31 13.66
CA GLN A 10 -15.95 -22.91 12.96
C GLN A 10 -15.22 -21.80 13.73
N VAL A 11 -13.96 -22.06 14.10
CA VAL A 11 -13.04 -21.05 14.66
C VAL A 11 -12.28 -20.40 13.51
N VAL A 12 -12.30 -19.06 13.45
CA VAL A 12 -11.46 -18.28 12.54
C VAL A 12 -10.46 -17.47 13.36
N LEU A 13 -9.17 -17.71 13.15
CA LEU A 13 -8.10 -16.95 13.79
C LEU A 13 -7.67 -15.77 12.89
N LEU A 14 -7.65 -14.57 13.46
CA LEU A 14 -7.31 -13.30 12.80
C LEU A 14 -6.39 -12.47 13.69
N SER A 15 -5.59 -11.60 13.07
CA SER A 15 -4.86 -10.57 13.82
C SER A 15 -5.80 -9.42 14.24
N HIS A 16 -5.40 -8.63 15.23
CA HIS A 16 -6.15 -7.41 15.61
C HIS A 16 -6.36 -6.48 14.41
N ALA A 17 -5.33 -6.29 13.58
CA ALA A 17 -5.44 -5.50 12.35
C ALA A 17 -6.48 -6.08 11.36
N GLY A 18 -6.57 -7.40 11.27
CA GLY A 18 -7.55 -8.08 10.41
C GLY A 18 -8.99 -7.88 10.87
N ILE A 19 -9.21 -7.79 12.19
CA ILE A 19 -10.54 -7.53 12.76
C ILE A 19 -10.90 -6.06 12.66
N VAL A 20 -9.96 -5.16 12.89
CA VAL A 20 -10.23 -3.71 12.86
C VAL A 20 -10.46 -3.21 11.43
N SER A 21 -9.63 -3.66 10.48
CA SER A 21 -9.70 -3.18 9.09
C SER A 21 -10.91 -3.77 8.36
N ALA A 22 -11.84 -2.92 7.93
CA ALA A 22 -13.01 -3.34 7.17
C ALA A 22 -12.64 -4.10 5.88
N GLY A 23 -11.57 -3.68 5.19
CA GLY A 23 -11.11 -4.35 3.98
C GLY A 23 -10.53 -5.74 4.25
N ALA A 24 -9.85 -5.93 5.37
CA ALA A 24 -9.34 -7.25 5.76
C ALA A 24 -10.48 -8.21 6.11
N ARG A 25 -11.53 -7.73 6.79
CA ARG A 25 -12.74 -8.51 7.08
C ARG A 25 -13.45 -8.97 5.81
N GLU A 26 -13.59 -8.07 4.84
CA GLU A 26 -14.23 -8.37 3.55
C GLU A 26 -13.41 -9.41 2.74
N GLY A 27 -12.08 -9.30 2.76
CA GLY A 27 -11.18 -10.27 2.12
C GLY A 27 -11.32 -11.70 2.66
N VAL A 28 -11.65 -11.86 3.94
CA VAL A 28 -11.87 -13.18 4.57
C VAL A 28 -13.37 -13.57 4.58
N SER A 29 -14.25 -12.75 3.97
CA SER A 29 -15.71 -12.95 4.00
C SER A 29 -16.25 -13.14 5.42
N LEU A 30 -15.70 -12.37 6.36
CA LEU A 30 -16.02 -12.43 7.77
C LEU A 30 -17.33 -11.68 8.06
N GLN A 31 -18.34 -12.42 8.49
CA GLN A 31 -19.59 -11.85 9.00
C GLN A 31 -19.45 -11.68 10.52
N LEU A 32 -19.80 -10.52 11.05
CA LEU A 32 -19.75 -10.25 12.49
C LEU A 32 -21.07 -10.62 13.17
N ASP A 33 -22.17 -10.51 12.43
CA ASP A 33 -23.51 -10.73 12.95
C ASP A 33 -23.65 -12.14 13.53
N ASN A 34 -24.22 -12.20 14.75
CA ASN A 34 -24.55 -13.43 15.45
C ASN A 34 -23.35 -14.31 15.88
N ASN A 35 -22.13 -13.81 15.76
CA ASN A 35 -20.88 -14.51 16.09
C ASN A 35 -20.27 -14.00 17.41
N ILE A 36 -19.41 -14.82 18.01
CA ILE A 36 -18.68 -14.46 19.25
C ILE A 36 -17.28 -14.01 18.86
N LEU A 37 -16.88 -12.83 19.33
CA LEU A 37 -15.55 -12.29 19.16
C LEU A 37 -14.75 -12.50 20.44
N ILE A 38 -13.61 -13.17 20.33
CA ILE A 38 -12.66 -13.36 21.42
C ILE A 38 -11.38 -12.59 21.07
N LEU A 39 -11.06 -11.59 21.88
CA LEU A 39 -9.87 -10.77 21.76
C LEU A 39 -8.85 -11.23 22.79
N ASP A 40 -7.85 -11.99 22.35
CA ASP A 40 -6.70 -12.28 23.20
C ASP A 40 -5.76 -11.08 23.21
N GLU A 41 -5.17 -10.73 24.35
CA GLU A 41 -4.20 -9.64 24.49
C GLU A 41 -4.67 -8.29 23.92
N ALA A 42 -5.84 -7.84 24.37
CA ALA A 42 -6.50 -6.65 23.84
C ALA A 42 -5.70 -5.33 23.99
N HIS A 43 -4.55 -5.33 24.68
CA HIS A 43 -3.63 -4.19 24.71
C HIS A 43 -3.11 -3.80 23.32
N GLY A 44 -2.97 -4.77 22.40
CA GLY A 44 -2.54 -4.52 21.02
C GLY A 44 -3.64 -3.94 20.11
N LEU A 45 -4.90 -3.93 20.59
CA LEU A 45 -6.03 -3.46 19.80
C LEU A 45 -5.95 -1.96 19.52
N THR A 46 -5.56 -1.14 20.50
CA THR A 46 -5.47 0.32 20.34
C THR A 46 -4.46 0.70 19.27
N ALA A 47 -3.26 0.11 19.30
CA ALA A 47 -2.24 0.34 18.28
C ALA A 47 -2.70 -0.14 16.89
N ALA A 48 -3.39 -1.29 16.81
CA ALA A 48 -3.97 -1.77 15.57
C ALA A 48 -5.08 -0.83 15.04
N LEU A 49 -5.83 -0.20 15.95
CA LEU A 49 -6.90 0.73 15.64
C LEU A 49 -6.37 2.05 15.10
N GLU A 50 -5.38 2.63 15.77
CA GLU A 50 -4.65 3.81 15.28
C GLU A 50 -4.03 3.53 13.91
N SER A 51 -3.35 2.38 13.75
CA SER A 51 -2.73 2.01 12.49
C SER A 51 -3.75 1.77 11.36
N ALA A 52 -4.93 1.24 11.65
CA ALA A 52 -5.95 0.98 10.64
C ALA A 52 -6.65 2.26 10.15
N HIS A 53 -6.70 3.29 11.00
CA HIS A 53 -7.29 4.59 10.68
C HIS A 53 -6.25 5.68 10.41
N SER A 54 -4.99 5.28 10.24
CA SER A 54 -3.88 6.14 9.85
C SER A 54 -3.37 5.75 8.46
N ALA A 55 -3.22 6.74 7.58
CA ALA A 55 -2.69 6.54 6.24
C ALA A 55 -1.48 7.47 6.02
N PRO A 56 -0.25 7.01 6.37
CA PRO A 56 0.98 7.74 6.09
C PRO A 56 1.42 7.54 4.65
N VAL A 57 1.78 8.63 3.97
CA VAL A 57 2.31 8.66 2.61
C VAL A 57 3.53 9.56 2.57
N THR A 58 4.66 9.00 2.16
CA THR A 58 5.93 9.74 2.03
C THR A 58 6.04 10.39 0.65
N ASP A 59 6.77 11.50 0.53
CA ASP A 59 6.99 12.18 -0.76
C ASP A 59 7.60 11.26 -1.83
N ASN A 60 8.54 10.41 -1.43
CA ASN A 60 9.15 9.41 -2.32
C ASN A 60 8.10 8.46 -2.93
N GLN A 61 7.12 8.02 -2.13
CA GLN A 61 6.05 7.15 -2.60
C GLN A 61 5.16 7.89 -3.60
N LEU A 62 4.79 9.12 -3.28
CA LEU A 62 3.90 9.93 -4.11
C LEU A 62 4.56 10.32 -5.44
N THR A 63 5.83 10.72 -5.39
CA THR A 63 6.64 11.05 -6.56
C THR A 63 6.85 9.83 -7.45
N ALA A 64 7.14 8.66 -6.87
CA ALA A 64 7.25 7.41 -7.63
C ALA A 64 5.93 7.06 -8.33
N VAL A 65 4.80 7.12 -7.61
CA VAL A 65 3.48 6.86 -8.20
C VAL A 65 3.17 7.85 -9.32
N ASN A 66 3.43 9.15 -9.13
CA ASN A 66 3.20 10.17 -10.15
C ASN A 66 4.01 9.89 -11.43
N MET A 67 5.29 9.55 -11.28
CA MET A 67 6.19 9.25 -12.40
C MET A 67 5.73 7.99 -13.16
N PHE A 68 5.54 6.87 -12.45
CA PHE A 68 5.16 5.61 -13.08
C PHE A 68 3.75 5.67 -13.69
N LEU A 69 2.82 6.41 -13.08
CA LEU A 69 1.47 6.57 -13.62
C LEU A 69 1.50 7.35 -14.94
N LYS A 70 2.26 8.44 -15.03
CA LYS A 70 2.45 9.19 -16.29
C LYS A 70 3.08 8.33 -17.38
N PHE A 71 4.12 7.57 -17.05
CA PHE A 71 4.74 6.65 -18.01
C PHE A 71 3.79 5.53 -18.46
N TYR A 72 3.00 4.98 -17.53
CA TYR A 72 2.00 3.98 -17.85
C TYR A 72 0.95 4.53 -18.82
N ILE A 73 0.43 5.74 -18.55
CA ILE A 73 -0.52 6.42 -19.43
C ILE A 73 0.08 6.65 -20.81
N ASN A 74 1.30 7.19 -20.89
CA ASN A 74 1.95 7.51 -22.16
C ASN A 74 2.23 6.24 -22.99
N LYS A 75 2.70 5.16 -22.35
CA LYS A 75 3.01 3.90 -23.04
C LYS A 75 1.77 3.20 -23.57
N TYR A 76 0.68 3.19 -22.80
CA TYR A 76 -0.53 2.45 -23.15
C TYR A 76 -1.66 3.33 -23.70
N ARG A 77 -1.40 4.62 -23.98
CA ARG A 77 -2.41 5.60 -24.40
C ARG A 77 -3.31 5.12 -25.54
N ALA A 78 -2.71 4.52 -26.57
CA ALA A 78 -3.44 4.02 -27.75
C ALA A 78 -4.28 2.76 -27.49
N ARG A 79 -4.00 2.03 -26.40
CA ARG A 79 -4.66 0.75 -26.05
C ARG A 79 -5.74 0.92 -24.98
N LEU A 80 -5.81 2.07 -24.33
CA LEU A 80 -6.76 2.35 -23.26
C LEU A 80 -8.08 2.87 -23.85
N SER A 81 -9.20 2.39 -23.32
CA SER A 81 -10.50 3.01 -23.63
C SER A 81 -10.54 4.45 -23.12
N SER A 82 -11.35 5.30 -23.76
CA SER A 82 -11.54 6.70 -23.37
C SER A 82 -11.92 6.84 -21.88
N ARG A 83 -12.81 5.98 -21.38
CA ARG A 83 -13.22 5.94 -19.97
C ARG A 83 -12.06 5.62 -19.02
N ASN A 84 -11.24 4.62 -19.36
CA ASN A 84 -10.09 4.24 -18.53
C ASN A 84 -9.02 5.33 -18.55
N LEU A 85 -8.79 5.94 -19.72
CA LEU A 85 -7.84 7.03 -19.89
C LEU A 85 -8.26 8.25 -19.07
N LEU A 86 -9.55 8.60 -19.05
CA LEU A 86 -10.08 9.67 -18.21
C LEU A 86 -9.83 9.41 -16.73
N CYS A 87 -10.17 8.22 -16.23
CA CYS A 87 -9.95 7.85 -14.82
C CYS A 87 -8.46 7.89 -14.44
N LEU A 88 -7.57 7.42 -15.32
CA LEU A 88 -6.12 7.47 -15.10
C LEU A 88 -5.57 8.90 -15.10
N ASN A 89 -6.06 9.77 -16.00
CA ASN A 89 -5.67 11.18 -16.01
C ASN A 89 -6.15 11.91 -14.76
N GLN A 90 -7.39 11.64 -14.32
CA GLN A 90 -7.93 12.15 -13.06
C GLN A 90 -7.09 11.70 -11.87
N LEU A 91 -6.75 10.41 -11.79
CA LEU A 91 -5.86 9.91 -10.75
C LEU A 91 -4.48 10.60 -10.80
N SER A 92 -3.91 10.77 -12.00
CA SER A 92 -2.62 11.47 -12.16
C SER A 92 -2.68 12.93 -11.76
N PHE A 93 -3.82 13.60 -11.97
CA PHE A 93 -4.02 14.98 -11.52
C PHE A 93 -4.04 15.05 -10.00
N VAL A 94 -4.83 14.20 -9.33
CA VAL A 94 -4.92 14.15 -7.86
C VAL A 94 -3.55 13.88 -7.24
N VAL A 95 -2.84 12.86 -7.71
CA VAL A 95 -1.49 12.53 -7.22
C VAL A 95 -0.52 13.70 -7.48
N GLY A 96 -0.62 14.36 -8.64
CA GLY A 96 0.18 15.53 -8.97
C GLY A 96 -0.06 16.72 -8.04
N LYS A 97 -1.33 16.99 -7.68
CA LYS A 97 -1.70 18.04 -6.73
C LYS A 97 -1.16 17.75 -5.33
N LEU A 98 -1.31 16.51 -4.87
CA LEU A 98 -0.73 16.07 -3.60
C LEU A 98 0.81 16.25 -3.58
N CYS A 99 1.51 15.90 -4.67
CA CYS A 99 2.96 16.15 -4.81
C CYS A 99 3.29 17.64 -4.70
N GLY A 100 2.48 18.51 -5.30
CA GLY A 100 2.67 19.96 -5.26
C GLY A 100 2.61 20.51 -3.83
N ILE A 101 1.65 20.05 -3.04
CA ILE A 101 1.51 20.46 -1.63
C ILE A 101 2.73 20.03 -0.81
N MET A 102 3.22 18.81 -1.03
CA MET A 102 4.39 18.28 -0.30
C MET A 102 5.66 19.09 -0.60
N LYS A 103 5.88 19.47 -1.86
CA LYS A 103 7.04 20.27 -2.29
C LYS A 103 6.96 21.74 -1.86
N SER A 104 5.78 22.34 -1.93
CA SER A 104 5.58 23.75 -1.54
C SER A 104 5.99 24.06 -0.09
N LYS A 105 6.01 23.05 0.78
CA LYS A 105 6.38 23.19 2.19
C LYS A 105 7.78 22.73 2.54
N SER A 106 8.44 21.95 1.68
CA SER A 106 9.84 21.55 1.90
C SER A 106 10.82 22.68 1.62
N ASP A 107 10.47 23.64 0.75
CA ASP A 107 11.32 24.78 0.40
C ASP A 107 11.32 25.89 1.47
N ALA A 108 10.35 25.87 2.39
CA ALA A 108 10.36 26.75 3.55
C ALA A 108 11.33 26.18 4.59
N LYS A 109 12.47 26.86 4.80
CA LYS A 109 13.55 26.55 5.76
C LYS A 109 13.14 26.49 7.27
N LYS A 110 11.91 26.09 7.59
CA LYS A 110 11.43 25.87 8.96
C LYS A 110 11.28 24.38 9.19
N GLU A 111 12.34 23.77 9.71
CA GLU A 111 12.50 22.32 9.84
C GLU A 111 11.59 21.63 10.88
N GLU A 112 10.69 22.37 11.56
CA GLU A 112 9.91 21.85 12.69
C GLU A 112 8.40 22.11 12.65
N ASP A 113 7.88 22.90 11.70
CA ASP A 113 6.46 23.25 11.68
C ASP A 113 5.60 22.07 11.20
N THR A 114 5.01 21.34 12.15
CA THR A 114 3.95 20.36 11.85
C THR A 114 2.67 21.12 11.54
N THR A 115 2.22 21.03 10.30
CA THR A 115 1.00 21.69 9.86
C THR A 115 -0.17 20.70 9.89
N ILE A 116 -1.21 21.03 10.66
CA ILE A 116 -2.41 20.21 10.80
C ILE A 116 -3.55 20.90 10.06
N PHE A 117 -4.28 20.14 9.25
CA PHE A 117 -5.46 20.59 8.52
C PHE A 117 -6.67 19.75 8.92
N THR A 118 -7.85 20.35 8.84
CA THR A 118 -9.09 19.58 8.71
C THR A 118 -9.12 18.89 7.35
N VAL A 119 -9.97 17.88 7.18
CA VAL A 119 -10.08 17.16 5.90
C VAL A 119 -10.59 18.10 4.81
N GLU A 120 -11.56 18.95 5.17
CA GLU A 120 -12.19 19.94 4.30
C GLU A 120 -11.17 20.99 3.84
N ASP A 121 -10.44 21.61 4.78
CA ASP A 121 -9.43 22.62 4.44
C ASP A 121 -8.32 22.02 3.59
N PHE A 122 -7.93 20.77 3.87
CA PHE A 122 -6.91 20.08 3.09
C PHE A 122 -7.37 19.84 1.65
N VAL A 123 -8.61 19.37 1.46
CA VAL A 123 -9.18 19.08 0.13
C VAL A 123 -9.32 20.35 -0.71
N ILE A 124 -9.74 21.46 -0.10
CA ILE A 124 -9.82 22.77 -0.75
C ILE A 124 -8.42 23.28 -1.11
N LYS A 125 -7.48 23.22 -0.16
CA LYS A 125 -6.08 23.64 -0.39
C LYS A 125 -5.37 22.79 -1.44
N ALA A 126 -5.74 21.52 -1.55
CA ALA A 126 -5.24 20.62 -2.57
C ALA A 126 -5.89 20.82 -3.95
N GLU A 127 -6.96 21.60 -4.04
CA GLU A 127 -7.77 21.77 -5.26
C GLU A 127 -8.27 20.42 -5.81
N ILE A 128 -8.67 19.49 -4.93
CA ILE A 128 -9.22 18.18 -5.30
C ILE A 128 -10.71 18.04 -4.90
N ASP A 129 -11.31 19.13 -4.46
CA ASP A 129 -12.70 19.27 -4.00
C ASP A 129 -13.74 18.97 -5.09
N HIS A 130 -13.46 19.40 -6.33
CA HIS A 130 -14.31 19.21 -7.49
C HIS A 130 -14.24 17.78 -8.08
N MET A 131 -13.42 16.90 -7.50
CA MET A 131 -13.21 15.55 -8.00
C MET A 131 -13.88 14.48 -7.13
N ASN A 132 -14.53 13.52 -7.80
CA ASN A 132 -15.09 12.35 -7.13
C ASN A 132 -13.99 11.30 -6.91
N LEU A 133 -13.48 11.20 -5.67
CA LEU A 133 -12.43 10.23 -5.31
C LEU A 133 -12.92 8.78 -5.26
N ARG A 134 -14.20 8.54 -4.91
CA ARG A 134 -14.75 7.19 -4.74
C ARG A 134 -14.75 6.35 -6.03
N PRO A 135 -15.25 6.84 -7.18
CA PRO A 135 -15.15 6.12 -8.44
C PRO A 135 -13.71 5.83 -8.88
N LEU A 136 -12.76 6.72 -8.55
CA LEU A 136 -11.34 6.51 -8.86
C LEU A 136 -10.74 5.36 -8.05
N ILE A 137 -11.06 5.29 -6.76
CA ILE A 137 -10.61 4.20 -5.89
C ILE A 137 -11.20 2.86 -6.37
N GLU A 138 -12.49 2.83 -6.71
CA GLU A 138 -13.15 1.65 -7.27
C GLU A 138 -12.55 1.23 -8.60
N PHE A 139 -12.26 2.18 -9.49
CA PHE A 139 -11.56 1.92 -10.75
C PHE A 139 -10.18 1.28 -10.53
N CYS A 140 -9.39 1.80 -9.60
CA CYS A 140 -8.07 1.24 -9.28
C CYS A 140 -8.15 -0.20 -8.76
N LYS A 141 -9.16 -0.50 -7.92
CA LYS A 141 -9.43 -1.85 -7.42
C LYS A 141 -9.89 -2.79 -8.54
N ALA A 142 -10.89 -2.39 -9.33
CA ALA A 142 -11.46 -3.20 -10.41
C ALA A 142 -10.44 -3.52 -11.51
N THR A 143 -9.60 -2.54 -11.88
CA THR A 143 -8.59 -2.73 -12.92
C THR A 143 -7.29 -3.35 -12.42
N ARG A 144 -7.16 -3.61 -11.11
CA ARG A 144 -5.93 -4.10 -10.48
C ARG A 144 -4.73 -3.21 -10.83
N LEU A 145 -4.93 -1.90 -10.76
CA LEU A 145 -3.95 -0.91 -11.23
C LEU A 145 -2.64 -0.99 -10.43
N ALA A 146 -2.71 -1.22 -9.12
CA ALA A 146 -1.53 -1.38 -8.27
C ALA A 146 -0.66 -2.57 -8.69
N GLN A 147 -1.25 -3.72 -9.03
CA GLN A 147 -0.50 -4.86 -9.55
C GLN A 147 0.11 -4.55 -10.92
N LYS A 148 -0.64 -3.87 -11.80
CA LYS A 148 -0.13 -3.46 -13.12
C LYS A 148 1.03 -2.48 -13.00
N LEU A 149 0.92 -1.50 -12.11
CA LEU A 149 1.96 -0.50 -11.88
C LEU A 149 3.19 -1.11 -11.22
N HIS A 150 3.01 -2.07 -10.30
CA HIS A 150 4.10 -2.87 -9.73
C HIS A 150 4.89 -3.58 -10.83
N GLY A 151 4.21 -4.41 -11.64
CA GLY A 151 4.84 -5.15 -12.73
C GLY A 151 5.46 -4.22 -13.79
N PHE A 152 4.84 -3.07 -14.03
CA PHE A 152 5.38 -2.04 -14.92
C PHE A 152 6.67 -1.43 -14.37
N SER A 153 6.71 -1.07 -13.09
CA SER A 153 7.88 -0.46 -12.46
C SER A 153 9.10 -1.39 -12.45
N MET A 154 8.88 -2.69 -12.21
CA MET A 154 9.96 -3.68 -12.26
C MET A 154 10.57 -3.80 -13.66
N ARG A 155 9.72 -3.90 -14.69
CA ARG A 155 10.19 -3.97 -16.09
C ARG A 155 10.84 -2.69 -16.57
N TYR A 156 10.34 -1.53 -16.14
CA TYR A 156 10.88 -0.24 -16.56
C TYR A 156 12.24 0.04 -15.90
N ASN A 157 12.40 -0.29 -14.61
CA ASN A 157 13.70 -0.19 -13.94
C ASN A 157 14.74 -1.10 -14.61
N GLN A 158 14.34 -2.31 -15.01
CA GLN A 158 15.21 -3.21 -15.75
C GLN A 158 15.62 -2.64 -17.12
N GLN A 159 14.68 -2.08 -17.89
CA GLN A 159 14.98 -1.45 -19.18
C GLN A 159 15.90 -0.23 -19.04
N MET A 160 15.71 0.59 -18.00
CA MET A 160 16.62 1.72 -17.73
C MET A 160 18.03 1.26 -17.35
N LEU A 161 18.17 0.19 -16.56
CA LEU A 161 19.48 -0.40 -16.24
C LEU A 161 20.16 -0.97 -17.49
N GLU A 162 19.40 -1.62 -18.37
CA GLU A 162 19.89 -2.13 -19.65
C GLU A 162 20.29 -1.01 -20.63
N ASP A 163 19.52 0.08 -20.68
CA ASP A 163 19.82 1.26 -21.51
C ASP A 163 21.03 2.04 -20.98
N GLU A 164 21.20 2.14 -19.66
CA GLU A 164 22.40 2.71 -19.05
C GLU A 164 23.62 1.79 -19.26
N ALA A 165 23.48 0.46 -19.15
CA ALA A 165 24.55 -0.47 -19.48
C ALA A 165 24.96 -0.36 -20.97
N LYS A 166 24.00 -0.25 -21.88
CA LYS A 166 24.26 -0.02 -23.32
C LYS A 166 24.93 1.34 -23.55
N LYS A 167 24.51 2.41 -22.88
CA LYS A 167 25.18 3.72 -22.97
C LYS A 167 26.60 3.69 -22.42
N VAL A 168 26.86 2.94 -21.34
CA VAL A 168 28.21 2.72 -20.81
C VAL A 168 29.07 1.94 -21.80
N GLU A 169 28.53 0.93 -22.49
CA GLU A 169 29.24 0.24 -23.58
C GLU A 169 29.54 1.16 -24.77
N VAL A 170 28.60 2.01 -25.19
CA VAL A 170 28.83 2.98 -26.27
C VAL A 170 29.86 4.04 -25.86
N LYS A 171 29.82 4.53 -24.62
CA LYS A 171 30.83 5.46 -24.07
C LYS A 171 32.21 4.81 -23.93
N LYS A 172 32.29 3.51 -23.59
CA LYS A 172 33.55 2.74 -23.57
C LYS A 172 34.15 2.60 -24.97
N LYS A 173 33.33 2.37 -26.00
CA LYS A 173 33.80 2.32 -27.40
C LYS A 173 34.34 3.67 -27.87
N SER A 174 33.64 4.77 -27.62
CA SER A 174 34.14 6.11 -27.95
C SER A 174 35.39 6.51 -27.16
N SER A 175 35.48 6.08 -25.89
CA SER A 175 36.64 6.33 -25.03
C SER A 175 37.87 5.54 -25.48
N LEU A 176 37.70 4.28 -25.91
CA LEU A 176 38.79 3.45 -26.44
C LEU A 176 39.25 3.93 -27.82
N GLU A 177 38.33 4.36 -28.69
CA GLU A 177 38.66 4.98 -29.97
C GLU A 177 39.46 6.28 -29.78
N ALA A 178 39.09 7.11 -28.81
CA ALA A 178 39.84 8.31 -28.45
C ALA A 178 41.23 7.99 -27.85
N PHE A 179 41.33 6.89 -27.07
CA PHE A 179 42.59 6.44 -26.46
C PHE A 179 43.57 5.87 -27.50
N LEU A 180 43.09 5.01 -28.41
CA LEU A 180 43.89 4.46 -29.51
C LEU A 180 44.42 5.56 -30.43
N LYS A 181 43.59 6.59 -30.71
CA LYS A 181 43.98 7.74 -31.53
C LYS A 181 45.05 8.62 -30.86
N ASN A 182 45.09 8.65 -29.53
CA ASN A 182 46.13 9.34 -28.76
C ASN A 182 47.43 8.51 -28.63
N ILE A 183 47.33 7.18 -28.54
CA ILE A 183 48.50 6.28 -28.51
C ILE A 183 49.23 6.27 -29.85
N SER A 184 48.52 6.37 -30.99
CA SER A 184 49.16 6.47 -32.31
C SER A 184 49.94 7.78 -32.55
N LYS A 185 49.90 8.74 -31.60
CA LYS A 185 50.52 10.07 -31.74
C LYS A 185 51.59 10.40 -30.70
N LYS A 186 51.93 9.55 -29.74
CA LYS A 186 52.95 9.90 -28.76
C LYS A 186 53.81 8.71 -28.32
N LYS A 187 55.10 8.82 -28.61
CA LYS A 187 56.18 7.99 -28.08
C LYS A 187 56.64 8.63 -26.76
N VAL A 188 56.89 7.78 -25.77
CA VAL A 188 57.74 7.97 -24.56
C VAL A 188 57.10 8.58 -23.29
N GLU A 189 57.09 7.69 -22.28
CA GLU A 189 57.31 7.79 -20.81
C GLU A 189 56.32 8.41 -19.79
N GLU A 190 56.33 7.67 -18.66
CA GLU A 190 56.01 7.97 -17.26
C GLU A 190 54.68 7.56 -16.60
N GLU A 191 54.88 6.88 -15.48
CA GLU A 191 53.98 6.16 -14.57
C GLU A 191 53.13 7.11 -13.72
N VAL A 192 51.85 6.79 -13.50
CA VAL A 192 51.16 7.13 -12.24
C VAL A 192 50.12 6.05 -11.90
N THR A 193 50.34 5.43 -10.76
CA THR A 193 49.51 4.47 -10.04
C THR A 193 48.23 5.14 -9.51
N VAL A 194 47.05 4.59 -9.81
CA VAL A 194 45.80 4.95 -9.09
C VAL A 194 45.04 3.68 -8.72
N GLN A 195 44.87 3.49 -7.41
CA GLN A 195 44.14 2.40 -6.76
C GLN A 195 42.61 2.54 -6.99
N PRO A 196 41.85 1.44 -7.13
CA PRO A 196 40.39 1.52 -7.16
C PRO A 196 39.87 1.56 -5.72
N VAL A 197 39.43 2.73 -5.27
CA VAL A 197 38.59 2.82 -4.07
C VAL A 197 37.17 2.41 -4.49
N VAL A 198 36.85 1.13 -4.23
CA VAL A 198 35.48 0.62 -4.24
C VAL A 198 34.80 1.17 -3.00
N GLU A 199 34.20 2.36 -3.12
CA GLU A 199 33.23 2.83 -2.14
C GLU A 199 31.90 2.12 -2.39
N GLU A 200 31.70 1.07 -1.60
CA GLU A 200 30.42 0.40 -1.40
C GLU A 200 29.37 1.44 -0.99
N LYS A 201 28.44 1.76 -1.90
CA LYS A 201 27.21 2.43 -1.49
C LYS A 201 26.43 1.45 -0.59
N PRO A 202 26.01 1.88 0.62
CA PRO A 202 25.23 1.04 1.51
C PRO A 202 23.95 0.61 0.79
N VAL A 203 23.62 -0.67 0.91
CA VAL A 203 22.39 -1.29 0.44
C VAL A 203 21.20 -0.53 1.03
N ALA A 204 20.71 0.45 0.26
CA ALA A 204 19.48 1.14 0.56
C ALA A 204 18.34 0.13 0.46
N GLN A 205 17.59 0.06 1.55
CA GLN A 205 16.36 -0.72 1.75
C GLN A 205 15.49 -0.72 0.49
N ALA A 206 14.94 -1.90 0.17
CA ALA A 206 14.24 -2.24 -1.07
C ALA A 206 13.49 -1.04 -1.71
N PRO A 207 13.69 -0.78 -3.02
CA PRO A 207 13.00 0.31 -3.70
C PRO A 207 11.50 0.10 -3.49
N THR A 208 10.84 1.07 -2.85
CA THR A 208 9.41 0.99 -2.60
C THR A 208 8.73 0.81 -3.95
N SER A 209 8.20 -0.39 -4.19
CA SER A 209 7.51 -0.73 -5.42
C SER A 209 6.44 0.32 -5.71
N ALA A 210 6.35 0.79 -6.96
CA ALA A 210 5.33 1.77 -7.35
C ALA A 210 3.91 1.29 -7.03
N GLY A 211 3.68 -0.04 -7.03
CA GLY A 211 2.40 -0.62 -6.64
C GLY A 211 2.12 -0.56 -5.14
N THR A 212 3.12 -0.78 -4.27
CA THR A 212 2.93 -0.65 -2.81
C THR A 212 2.74 0.81 -2.43
N ALA A 213 3.47 1.72 -3.08
CA ALA A 213 3.26 3.15 -2.98
C ALA A 213 1.85 3.55 -3.42
N LEU A 214 1.33 2.99 -4.52
CA LEU A 214 -0.04 3.28 -4.96
C LEU A 214 -1.08 2.80 -3.94
N TYR A 215 -0.89 1.66 -3.26
CA TYR A 215 -1.79 1.24 -2.19
C TYR A 215 -1.83 2.24 -1.04
N ALA A 216 -0.68 2.76 -0.59
CA ALA A 216 -0.62 3.79 0.45
C ALA A 216 -1.38 5.06 0.04
N VAL A 217 -1.20 5.50 -1.21
CA VAL A 217 -1.91 6.66 -1.78
C VAL A 217 -3.42 6.39 -1.88
N LEU A 218 -3.84 5.20 -2.31
CA LEU A 218 -5.25 4.84 -2.40
C LEU A 218 -5.92 4.80 -1.02
N GLU A 219 -5.23 4.33 0.01
CA GLU A 219 -5.77 4.36 1.37
C GLU A 219 -5.92 5.79 1.87
N LEU A 220 -4.93 6.66 1.62
CA LEU A 220 -5.06 8.10 1.91
C LEU A 220 -6.29 8.70 1.22
N LEU A 221 -6.46 8.46 -0.09
CA LEU A 221 -7.61 8.97 -0.85
C LEU A 221 -8.95 8.42 -0.34
N ARG A 222 -8.95 7.16 0.13
CA ARG A 222 -10.14 6.53 0.74
C ARG A 222 -10.52 7.23 2.04
N MET A 223 -9.53 7.52 2.89
CA MET A 223 -9.75 8.24 4.14
C MET A 223 -10.24 9.67 3.87
N LEU A 224 -9.63 10.39 2.91
CA LEU A 224 -10.10 11.71 2.48
C LEU A 224 -11.53 11.66 1.90
N SER A 225 -11.88 10.61 1.15
CA SER A 225 -13.23 10.43 0.59
C SER A 225 -14.30 10.14 1.64
N SER A 226 -13.91 9.66 2.83
CA SER A 226 -14.88 9.39 3.91
C SER A 226 -15.36 10.67 4.60
N ARG A 227 -14.67 11.81 4.41
CA ARG A 227 -14.98 13.14 5.00
C ARG A 227 -15.41 13.05 6.46
N CYS A 228 -14.64 12.33 7.27
CA CYS A 228 -14.93 12.23 8.68
C CYS A 228 -14.61 13.57 9.38
N SER A 229 -15.57 14.13 10.11
CA SER A 229 -15.41 15.42 10.82
C SER A 229 -14.27 15.42 11.85
N ARG A 230 -13.95 14.25 12.40
CA ARG A 230 -12.86 14.04 13.36
C ARG A 230 -11.53 13.64 12.71
N GLY A 231 -11.48 13.58 11.37
CA GLY A 231 -10.26 13.35 10.63
C GLY A 231 -9.35 14.58 10.64
N ARG A 232 -8.04 14.36 10.75
CA ARG A 232 -7.02 15.39 10.61
C ARG A 232 -5.96 14.93 9.62
N VAL A 233 -5.44 15.88 8.85
CA VAL A 233 -4.35 15.65 7.92
C VAL A 233 -3.14 16.43 8.42
N SER A 234 -2.09 15.73 8.83
CA SER A 234 -0.83 16.33 9.23
C SER A 234 0.21 16.22 8.11
N LEU A 235 0.98 17.28 7.93
CA LEU A 235 2.12 17.32 7.01
C LEU A 235 3.37 17.73 7.80
N ARG A 236 4.35 16.82 7.85
CA ARG A 236 5.62 16.98 8.59
C ARG A 236 6.79 16.45 7.77
N ARG A 237 7.82 17.26 7.49
CA ARG A 237 9.09 16.84 6.86
C ARG A 237 8.93 15.87 5.68
N ALA A 238 8.03 16.17 4.75
CA ALA A 238 7.71 15.32 3.58
C ALA A 238 6.98 13.98 3.88
N LEU A 239 6.31 13.89 5.03
CA LEU A 239 5.35 12.85 5.37
C LEU A 239 3.95 13.47 5.48
N LEU A 240 3.03 13.00 4.66
CA LEU A 240 1.61 13.32 4.72
C LEU A 240 0.90 12.19 5.47
N ARG A 241 0.28 12.47 6.61
CA ARG A 241 -0.44 11.46 7.40
C ARG A 241 -1.87 11.92 7.63
N TYR A 242 -2.82 11.11 7.16
CA TYR A 242 -4.19 11.18 7.66
C TYR A 242 -4.27 10.43 8.98
N GLU A 243 -4.96 11.00 9.96
CA GLU A 243 -5.22 10.37 11.26
C GLU A 243 -6.64 10.68 11.72
N LEU A 244 -7.32 9.65 12.22
CA LEU A 244 -8.62 9.80 12.84
C LEU A 244 -8.46 9.93 14.34
N LEU A 245 -8.91 11.05 14.91
CA LEU A 245 -8.73 11.36 16.34
C LEU A 245 -9.60 10.49 17.28
N ASP A 246 -10.63 9.84 16.76
CA ASP A 246 -11.52 8.95 17.52
C ASP A 246 -11.68 7.63 16.77
N ALA A 247 -10.64 6.81 16.82
CA ALA A 247 -10.64 5.52 16.16
C ALA A 247 -11.54 4.51 16.91
N THR A 248 -11.75 4.71 18.21
CA THR A 248 -12.59 3.87 19.10
C THR A 248 -14.05 3.85 18.68
N ALA A 249 -14.59 4.98 18.19
CA ALA A 249 -15.96 5.04 17.67
C ALA A 249 -16.23 3.99 16.58
N HIS A 250 -15.28 3.73 15.68
CA HIS A 250 -15.45 2.71 14.62
C HIS A 250 -15.36 1.27 15.12
N PHE A 251 -14.75 1.04 16.28
CA PHE A 251 -14.75 -0.29 16.89
C PHE A 251 -16.10 -0.62 17.53
N THR A 252 -16.88 0.39 17.94
CA THR A 252 -18.24 0.22 18.46
C THR A 252 -19.13 -0.54 17.48
N ASP A 253 -19.01 -0.26 16.19
CA ASP A 253 -19.75 -0.98 15.14
C ASP A 253 -19.42 -2.48 15.11
N VAL A 254 -18.18 -2.85 15.40
CA VAL A 254 -17.74 -4.25 15.46
C VAL A 254 -18.32 -4.94 16.68
N VAL A 255 -18.23 -4.29 17.85
CA VAL A 255 -18.75 -4.81 19.12
C VAL A 255 -20.25 -4.99 19.08
N THR A 256 -20.98 -4.03 18.50
CA THR A 256 -22.45 -4.04 18.44
C THR A 256 -23.01 -5.13 17.54
N ARG A 257 -22.29 -5.51 16.48
CA ARG A 257 -22.72 -6.58 15.56
C ARG A 257 -22.44 -7.98 16.10
N CYS A 258 -21.40 -8.12 16.91
CA CYS A 258 -21.08 -9.39 17.54
C CYS A 258 -22.15 -9.74 18.59
N ARG A 259 -22.49 -11.03 18.70
CA ARG A 259 -23.40 -11.53 19.73
C ARG A 259 -22.82 -11.36 21.13
N SER A 260 -21.51 -11.57 21.25
CA SER A 260 -20.76 -11.42 22.49
C SER A 260 -19.32 -11.06 22.15
N VAL A 261 -18.70 -10.25 23.01
CA VAL A 261 -17.28 -9.91 22.93
C VAL A 261 -16.64 -10.26 24.26
N SER A 262 -15.63 -11.13 24.22
CA SER A 262 -14.80 -11.48 25.37
C SER A 262 -13.38 -11.00 25.10
N TYR A 263 -12.74 -10.37 26.09
CA TYR A 263 -11.36 -9.92 25.95
C TYR A 263 -10.53 -10.31 27.17
N THR A 264 -9.28 -10.69 26.94
CA THR A 264 -8.25 -10.94 27.96
C THR A 264 -7.19 -9.85 27.89
N VAL A 265 -6.65 -9.47 29.04
CA VAL A 265 -5.54 -8.52 29.16
C VAL A 265 -4.50 -9.17 30.07
N HIS A 266 -3.43 -9.76 29.53
CA HIS A 266 -2.28 -10.15 30.36
C HIS A 266 -1.24 -9.02 30.42
N TYR A 267 -0.85 -8.68 31.63
CA TYR A 267 0.27 -7.79 31.90
C TYR A 267 1.57 -8.61 31.97
N ASN A 268 2.05 -9.25 30.88
CA ASN A 268 3.47 -9.66 30.78
C ASN A 268 3.93 -10.18 29.39
N LEU A 269 5.22 -9.95 29.13
CA LEU A 269 5.95 -10.07 27.85
C LEU A 269 5.86 -11.44 27.16
N GLN A 270 5.76 -11.37 25.82
CA GLN A 270 5.86 -12.45 24.82
C GLN A 270 4.66 -13.39 24.74
N SER A 271 3.65 -13.02 23.95
CA SER A 271 2.87 -13.98 23.17
C SER A 271 2.23 -13.33 21.94
N VAL A 272 2.15 -14.10 20.85
CA VAL A 272 1.65 -13.68 19.54
C VAL A 272 0.15 -13.43 19.64
N ALA A 273 -0.27 -12.17 19.46
CA ALA A 273 -1.67 -11.76 19.52
C ALA A 273 -2.55 -12.56 18.55
N ARG A 274 -3.62 -13.17 19.08
CA ARG A 274 -4.58 -14.00 18.33
C ARG A 274 -6.00 -13.54 18.65
N ALA A 275 -6.74 -13.12 17.65
CA ALA A 275 -8.17 -12.92 17.81
C ALA A 275 -8.92 -14.09 17.16
N ALA A 276 -9.96 -14.60 17.82
CA ALA A 276 -10.75 -15.73 17.34
C ALA A 276 -12.20 -15.31 17.16
N ILE A 277 -12.80 -15.64 16.02
CA ILE A 277 -14.24 -15.50 15.79
C ILE A 277 -14.88 -16.88 15.70
N LEU A 278 -15.90 -17.05 16.54
CA LEU A 278 -16.72 -18.23 16.69
C LEU A 278 -17.92 -18.09 15.74
N LYS A 279 -17.87 -18.73 14.56
CA LYS A 279 -19.00 -18.75 13.61
C LYS A 279 -19.95 -19.92 13.91
N LEU A 280 -21.20 -19.61 14.24
CA LEU A 280 -22.27 -20.59 14.46
C LEU A 280 -23.18 -20.64 13.23
N ARG A 281 -23.15 -21.74 12.46
CA ARG A 281 -24.14 -21.99 11.38
C ARG A 281 -25.10 -23.10 11.80
N PRO A 282 -26.43 -22.91 11.68
CA PRO A 282 -27.35 -24.03 11.65
C PRO A 282 -27.18 -24.78 10.32
N ALA A 283 -26.98 -26.10 10.36
CA ALA A 283 -26.80 -26.92 9.18
C ALA A 283 -28.13 -27.03 8.37
N GLY A 284 -28.13 -26.56 7.13
CA GLY A 284 -29.13 -26.95 6.14
C GLY A 284 -28.96 -28.43 5.76
N ARG A 285 -30.07 -29.12 5.47
CA ARG A 285 -30.14 -30.58 5.26
C ARG A 285 -29.04 -31.09 4.33
N MET A 286 -28.13 -31.90 4.87
CA MET A 286 -27.24 -32.76 4.08
C MET A 286 -27.74 -34.21 4.19
N GLY A 287 -27.82 -34.89 3.04
CA GLY A 287 -28.18 -36.30 2.92
C GLY A 287 -27.13 -37.25 3.51
N PRO A 288 -27.40 -38.57 3.52
CA PRO A 288 -26.69 -39.56 4.32
C PRO A 288 -25.20 -39.73 3.93
N PRO A 289 -24.37 -40.29 4.82
CA PRO A 289 -22.91 -40.23 4.72
C PRO A 289 -22.39 -41.22 3.68
N GLY A 290 -22.11 -40.72 2.47
CA GLY A 290 -21.20 -41.37 1.53
C GLY A 290 -19.78 -40.85 1.75
N LEU A 291 -18.80 -41.76 1.82
CA LEU A 291 -17.36 -41.47 1.86
C LEU A 291 -16.98 -40.36 0.86
N TYR A 292 -16.64 -39.17 1.36
CA TYR A 292 -15.88 -38.20 0.58
C TYR A 292 -14.40 -38.53 0.74
N GLN A 293 -13.87 -39.28 -0.22
CA GLN A 293 -12.43 -39.35 -0.47
C GLN A 293 -11.92 -37.93 -0.77
N TRP A 294 -10.89 -37.51 -0.04
CA TRP A 294 -10.09 -36.34 -0.39
C TRP A 294 -9.34 -36.61 -1.71
N PRO A 295 -9.40 -35.72 -2.72
CA PRO A 295 -8.44 -35.78 -3.81
C PRO A 295 -7.07 -35.38 -3.26
N ALA A 296 -6.12 -36.31 -3.34
CA ALA A 296 -4.72 -36.04 -3.06
C ALA A 296 -4.22 -34.88 -3.95
N CYS A 297 -3.50 -33.94 -3.32
CA CYS A 297 -2.68 -32.96 -4.03
C CYS A 297 -1.72 -33.68 -4.97
N HIS A 298 -1.87 -33.46 -6.26
CA HIS A 298 -0.82 -33.75 -7.23
C HIS A 298 0.12 -32.55 -7.27
N GLU A 299 1.34 -32.72 -6.76
CA GLU A 299 2.48 -31.90 -7.16
C GLU A 299 2.75 -32.11 -8.65
N ARG A 300 2.85 -31.01 -9.39
CA ARG A 300 3.70 -30.87 -10.57
C ARG A 300 4.02 -29.40 -10.81
#